data_AF-F9ZUI0-F1
#
_entry.id   AF-F9ZUI0-F1
#
_cell.length_a   1.000
_cell.length_b   1.000
_cell.length_c   1.000
_cell.angle_alpha   90.00
_cell.angle_beta   90.00
_cell.angle_gamma   90.00
#
_symmetry.space_group_name_H-M   'P 1'
#
loop_
_entity.id
_entity.type
_entity.pdbx_description
1 polymer ?
#
loop_
_entity_poly.entity_id
_entity_poly.type
_entity_poly.pdbx_seq_one_letter_code
_entity_poly.pdbx_strand_id
1 'polypeptide(L)'
;MLNFPLPYSEELLYSTIARAGVRYGLVSPKQLLDEVFESRGVSATLDLPNHLATISRCLLDDFSTERLIYEHTLFPIYAPFVPEERRQRCMKWMFGESQGSVHLALGVAASRIKIPRVLRYCPGCLATQRLRQGEYFWVREWQVAGIETCPEHGDLIDTRLARPAVERHRFIAATPEYCPLVRQRTGDPMSTWVGCQVRQLLERPSQLSPSFAQWTRYYQNLARQNGLCRGDNQIDHQALRERTMLTSPFAWLARYHLTSRALDDNESDWLRAIFRKHRKSFSYLQHIVVHQALLGKFWQICEVLEEVCRCPAEDRQPQKRAGVTVNRGLVPDQEDWLRLLSSHPPKQVRKISPALYARLYRNHRDWLLEVNRSHAGDRSGHSRHRVDWNKRDREYLHALRQWAIFMDASSLGPRRSRSYYLKINGSPSTIEKNLHRMPLSTAFMSAHVESVAQYQIRRLQNAHDELRNRFDSPPRWRLLRKAKLSEERLTELAKTYLEQRVYKQYEI
;
A
#
# COMPACT_ATOMS: atom_id res chain seq x y z
N MET A 1 -6.90 -0.17 35.71
CA MET A 1 -5.49 0.28 35.75
C MET A 1 -5.47 1.64 36.42
N LEU A 2 -4.82 1.79 37.58
CA LEU A 2 -4.73 3.11 38.23
C LEU A 2 -3.74 3.99 37.43
N ASN A 3 -4.12 5.22 37.09
CA ASN A 3 -3.28 6.22 36.40
C ASN A 3 -2.92 6.01 34.91
N PHE A 4 -3.74 5.31 34.12
CA PHE A 4 -3.55 5.33 32.66
C PHE A 4 -3.76 6.76 32.11
N PRO A 5 -2.84 7.28 31.26
CA PRO A 5 -2.95 8.66 30.79
C PRO A 5 -4.19 8.85 29.92
N LEU A 6 -4.90 9.96 30.16
CA LEU A 6 -5.96 10.39 29.26
C LEU A 6 -5.33 10.89 27.94
N PRO A 7 -5.87 10.49 26.78
CA PRO A 7 -5.48 11.04 25.49
C PRO A 7 -5.74 12.56 25.45
N TYR A 8 -4.76 13.33 24.95
CA TYR A 8 -4.98 14.74 24.63
C TYR A 8 -5.66 14.89 23.27
N SER A 9 -6.28 16.05 23.03
CA SER A 9 -6.80 16.41 21.69
C SER A 9 -5.71 16.26 20.64
N GLU A 10 -6.06 15.65 19.51
CA GLU A 10 -5.15 15.35 18.38
C GLU A 10 -3.94 14.45 18.72
N GLU A 11 -3.87 13.87 19.91
CA GLU A 11 -2.84 12.91 20.26
C GLU A 11 -3.11 11.56 19.59
N LEU A 12 -2.06 10.93 19.06
CA LEU A 12 -2.14 9.53 18.62
C LEU A 12 -2.29 8.59 19.80
N LEU A 13 -3.14 7.57 19.67
CA LEU A 13 -3.27 6.50 20.65
C LEU A 13 -1.92 5.82 20.95
N TYR A 14 -1.06 5.70 19.93
CA TYR A 14 0.33 5.27 20.08
C TYR A 14 1.11 6.11 21.12
N SER A 15 0.93 7.42 21.10
CA SER A 15 1.55 8.35 22.04
C SER A 15 1.01 8.19 23.46
N THR A 16 -0.31 8.04 23.60
CA THR A 16 -0.93 7.80 24.90
C THR A 16 -0.37 6.54 25.57
N ILE A 17 -0.26 5.44 24.81
CA ILE A 17 0.35 4.18 25.31
C ILE A 17 1.83 4.39 25.64
N ALA A 18 2.58 5.13 24.82
CA ALA A 18 3.98 5.42 25.08
C ALA A 18 4.17 6.23 26.37
N ARG A 19 3.30 7.23 26.63
CA ARG A 19 3.26 8.00 27.87
C ARG A 19 2.90 7.14 29.07
N ALA A 20 2.02 6.15 28.91
CA ALA A 20 1.71 5.21 29.98
C ALA A 20 2.97 4.47 30.45
N GLY A 21 3.80 4.01 29.50
CA GLY A 21 5.10 3.41 29.81
C GLY A 21 6.04 4.34 30.60
N VAL A 22 6.08 5.63 30.24
CA VAL A 22 6.88 6.63 30.98
C VAL A 22 6.32 6.84 32.39
N ARG A 23 5.01 7.06 32.54
CA ARG A 23 4.34 7.30 33.83
C ARG A 23 4.48 6.14 34.81
N TYR A 24 4.48 4.92 34.29
CA TYR A 24 4.66 3.70 35.08
C TYR A 24 6.13 3.33 35.33
N GLY A 25 7.09 4.08 34.78
CA GLY A 25 8.51 3.78 34.92
C GLY A 25 8.94 2.47 34.25
N LEU A 26 8.20 2.03 33.21
CA LEU A 26 8.43 0.74 32.55
C LEU A 26 9.56 0.85 31.52
N VAL A 27 10.68 0.18 31.81
CA VAL A 27 11.83 0.11 30.89
C VAL A 27 11.68 -1.01 29.85
N SER A 28 10.89 -2.04 30.16
CA SER A 28 10.67 -3.19 29.27
C SER A 28 9.46 -2.95 28.36
N PRO A 29 9.62 -2.93 27.03
CA PRO A 29 8.49 -2.83 26.12
C PRO A 29 7.47 -3.95 26.33
N LYS A 30 7.90 -5.16 26.69
CA LYS A 30 7.00 -6.29 26.94
C LYS A 30 6.17 -6.12 28.20
N GLN A 31 6.74 -5.52 29.24
CA GLN A 31 5.99 -5.22 30.46
C GLN A 31 4.88 -4.21 30.18
N LEU A 32 5.16 -3.16 29.40
CA LEU A 32 4.10 -2.24 28.96
C LEU A 32 2.98 -2.97 28.20
N LEU A 33 3.31 -3.95 27.37
CA LEU A 33 2.29 -4.73 26.67
C LEU A 33 1.48 -5.64 27.60
N ASP A 34 2.12 -6.27 28.60
CA ASP A 34 1.43 -7.07 29.61
C ASP A 34 0.44 -6.19 30.40
N GLU A 35 0.89 -5.01 30.83
CA GLU A 35 0.12 -4.08 31.64
C GLU A 35 -1.06 -3.44 30.87
N VAL A 36 -0.86 -3.08 29.60
CA VAL A 36 -1.88 -2.36 28.81
C VAL A 36 -2.77 -3.29 28.01
N PHE A 37 -2.23 -4.39 27.47
CA PHE A 37 -2.94 -5.24 26.52
C PHE A 37 -3.20 -6.65 27.03
N GLU A 38 -2.67 -7.04 28.19
CA GLU A 38 -2.68 -8.42 28.68
C GLU A 38 -2.08 -9.39 27.64
N SER A 39 -1.17 -8.89 26.79
CA SER A 39 -0.64 -9.64 25.64
C SER A 39 0.74 -9.16 25.21
N ARG A 40 1.68 -10.10 25.04
CA ARG A 40 3.03 -9.80 24.53
C ARG A 40 3.11 -9.71 23.02
N GLY A 41 2.03 -9.97 22.29
CA GLY A 41 2.01 -10.08 20.83
C GLY A 41 1.77 -8.76 20.09
N VAL A 42 1.25 -7.75 20.78
CA VAL A 42 0.77 -6.50 20.18
C VAL A 42 1.91 -5.72 19.52
N SER A 43 1.67 -5.26 18.30
CA SER A 43 2.62 -4.44 17.56
C SER A 43 2.30 -2.96 17.76
N ALA A 44 3.33 -2.14 17.93
CA ALA A 44 3.24 -0.71 18.16
C ALA A 44 2.96 0.03 16.83
N THR A 45 1.72 -0.13 16.33
CA THR A 45 1.25 0.46 15.08
C THR A 45 0.76 1.89 15.32
N LEU A 46 1.29 2.84 14.53
CA LEU A 46 1.01 4.28 14.67
C LEU A 46 -0.33 4.73 14.10
N ASP A 47 -0.70 4.23 12.92
CA ASP A 47 -1.81 4.78 12.12
C ASP A 47 -3.13 4.08 12.36
N LEU A 48 -3.13 2.76 12.25
CA LEU A 48 -4.32 1.92 12.29
C LEU A 48 -4.10 0.77 13.30
N PRO A 49 -3.97 1.09 14.61
CA PRO A 49 -3.78 0.09 15.65
C PRO A 49 -5.01 -0.83 15.81
N ASN A 50 -4.81 -1.94 16.49
CA ASN A 50 -5.84 -2.90 16.87
C ASN A 50 -5.84 -3.11 18.40
N HIS A 51 -6.74 -3.94 18.91
CA HIS A 51 -7.00 -4.14 20.34
C HIS A 51 -7.53 -2.88 21.07
N LEU A 52 -8.27 -2.02 20.38
CA LEU A 52 -8.77 -0.77 20.98
C LEU A 52 -9.80 -1.02 22.07
N ALA A 53 -10.52 -2.15 22.04
CA ALA A 53 -11.43 -2.53 23.11
C ALA A 53 -10.71 -2.66 24.47
N THR A 54 -9.48 -3.18 24.47
CA THR A 54 -8.69 -3.29 25.70
C THR A 54 -8.25 -1.93 26.21
N ILE A 55 -7.84 -1.02 25.32
CA ILE A 55 -7.43 0.34 25.71
C ILE A 55 -8.63 1.13 26.25
N SER A 56 -9.80 0.99 25.62
CA SER A 56 -11.05 1.63 26.05
C SER A 56 -11.42 1.25 27.50
N ARG A 57 -11.20 -0.02 27.91
CA ARG A 57 -11.37 -0.46 29.32
C ARG A 57 -10.41 0.20 30.31
N CYS A 58 -9.26 0.70 29.85
CA CYS A 58 -8.28 1.41 30.68
C CYS A 58 -8.59 2.90 30.83
N LEU A 59 -9.53 3.43 30.05
CA LEU A 59 -9.94 4.83 30.05
C LEU A 59 -11.28 5.01 30.77
N LEU A 60 -11.62 6.27 31.05
CA LEU A 60 -12.94 6.63 31.60
C LEU A 60 -14.06 6.33 30.58
N ASP A 61 -15.30 6.22 31.09
CA ASP A 61 -16.47 5.80 30.30
C ASP A 61 -16.75 6.66 29.05
N ASP A 62 -16.22 7.88 28.99
CA ASP A 62 -16.36 8.80 27.84
C ASP A 62 -15.53 8.40 26.60
N PHE A 63 -14.62 7.42 26.70
CA PHE A 63 -13.76 6.98 25.60
C PHE A 63 -14.25 5.67 24.97
N SER A 64 -15.31 5.77 24.17
CA SER A 64 -15.76 4.65 23.35
C SER A 64 -14.69 4.23 22.33
N THR A 65 -14.72 2.96 21.90
CA THR A 65 -13.77 2.50 20.87
C THR A 65 -13.93 3.25 19.55
N GLU A 66 -15.16 3.62 19.18
CA GLU A 66 -15.41 4.45 17.99
C GLU A 66 -14.75 5.82 18.12
N ARG A 67 -14.86 6.44 19.29
CA ARG A 67 -14.20 7.70 19.60
C ARG A 67 -12.68 7.58 19.50
N LEU A 68 -12.09 6.53 20.08
CA LEU A 68 -10.65 6.27 19.95
C LEU A 68 -10.21 6.12 18.49
N ILE A 69 -10.98 5.39 17.68
CA ILE A 69 -10.71 5.21 16.25
C ILE A 69 -10.70 6.55 15.51
N TYR A 70 -11.69 7.41 15.75
CA TYR A 70 -11.84 8.66 14.99
C TYR A 70 -11.02 9.83 15.54
N GLU A 71 -10.81 9.93 16.85
CA GLU A 71 -10.14 11.06 17.50
C GLU A 71 -8.64 10.82 17.73
N HIS A 72 -8.20 9.56 17.83
CA HIS A 72 -6.83 9.21 18.22
C HIS A 72 -6.09 8.26 17.26
N THR A 73 -6.61 8.07 16.03
CA THR A 73 -5.90 7.31 14.98
C THR A 73 -5.93 8.04 13.64
N LEU A 74 -5.29 7.46 12.61
CA LEU A 74 -5.36 7.98 11.25
C LEU A 74 -6.52 7.39 10.43
N PHE A 75 -7.42 6.59 11.04
CA PHE A 75 -8.55 6.01 10.32
C PHE A 75 -9.42 7.03 9.53
N PRO A 76 -9.69 8.26 10.03
CA PRO A 76 -10.57 9.19 9.34
C PRO A 76 -10.09 9.67 7.96
N ILE A 77 -8.79 9.63 7.66
CA ILE A 77 -8.29 9.99 6.32
C ILE A 77 -8.54 8.89 5.28
N TYR A 78 -8.95 7.70 5.73
CA TYR A 78 -9.28 6.56 4.87
C TYR A 78 -10.79 6.34 4.78
N ALA A 79 -11.51 6.52 5.89
CA ALA A 79 -12.90 6.12 6.03
C ALA A 79 -13.80 6.65 4.89
N PRO A 80 -13.82 7.95 4.53
CA PRO A 80 -14.75 8.48 3.53
C PRO A 80 -14.51 7.98 2.09
N PHE A 81 -13.36 7.35 1.84
CA PHE A 81 -12.94 6.93 0.49
C PHE A 81 -13.10 5.43 0.27
N VAL A 82 -13.62 4.69 1.25
CA VAL A 82 -13.93 3.26 1.15
C VAL A 82 -15.43 3.02 1.31
N PRO A 83 -16.03 2.01 0.65
CA PRO A 83 -17.44 1.70 0.85
C PRO A 83 -17.79 1.38 2.31
N GLU A 84 -19.02 1.68 2.72
CA GLU A 84 -19.48 1.54 4.11
C GLU A 84 -19.23 0.15 4.72
N GLU A 85 -19.52 -0.93 3.99
CA GLU A 85 -19.24 -2.30 4.44
C GLU A 85 -17.76 -2.50 4.80
N ARG A 86 -16.86 -1.88 4.02
CA ARG A 86 -15.41 -1.93 4.26
C ARG A 86 -15.02 -1.07 5.46
N ARG A 87 -15.60 0.12 5.60
CA ARG A 87 -15.39 1.00 6.76
C ARG A 87 -15.73 0.26 8.06
N GLN A 88 -16.93 -0.31 8.14
CA GLN A 88 -17.40 -1.06 9.33
C GLN A 88 -16.51 -2.27 9.64
N ARG A 89 -16.10 -3.03 8.61
CA ARG A 89 -15.18 -4.16 8.79
C ARG A 89 -13.83 -3.72 9.36
N CYS A 90 -13.28 -2.61 8.88
CA CYS A 90 -12.06 -2.04 9.43
C CYS A 90 -12.21 -1.60 10.89
N MET A 91 -13.32 -0.94 11.24
CA MET A 91 -13.59 -0.57 12.63
C MET A 91 -13.67 -1.80 13.55
N LYS A 92 -14.36 -2.87 13.11
CA LYS A 92 -14.43 -4.14 13.86
C LYS A 92 -13.06 -4.78 14.07
N TRP A 93 -12.19 -4.70 13.07
CA TRP A 93 -10.81 -5.19 13.17
C TRP A 93 -9.91 -4.32 14.04
N MET A 94 -10.13 -3.00 14.10
CA MET A 94 -9.43 -2.12 15.02
C MET A 94 -9.92 -2.32 16.47
N PHE A 95 -11.21 -2.61 16.65
CA PHE A 95 -11.79 -2.94 17.95
C PHE A 95 -11.10 -4.16 18.58
N GLY A 96 -10.99 -5.27 17.83
CA GLY A 96 -10.40 -6.53 18.29
C GLY A 96 -9.06 -6.85 17.65
N GLU A 97 -8.86 -8.11 17.29
CA GLU A 97 -7.68 -8.61 16.58
C GLU A 97 -7.89 -8.66 15.07
N SER A 98 -6.84 -8.36 14.30
CA SER A 98 -6.94 -8.27 12.84
C SER A 98 -5.79 -8.87 12.06
N GLN A 99 -4.70 -9.28 12.73
CA GLN A 99 -3.45 -9.76 12.12
C GLN A 99 -2.98 -8.94 10.89
N GLY A 100 -3.21 -7.61 10.90
CA GLY A 100 -2.81 -6.70 9.80
C GLY A 100 -3.83 -6.55 8.66
N SER A 101 -5.05 -7.06 8.81
CA SER A 101 -6.11 -7.00 7.79
C SER A 101 -6.58 -5.58 7.46
N VAL A 102 -6.45 -4.63 8.40
CA VAL A 102 -6.91 -3.24 8.24
C VAL A 102 -6.13 -2.51 7.14
N HIS A 103 -4.79 -2.52 7.19
CA HIS A 103 -3.95 -1.88 6.17
C HIS A 103 -4.17 -2.46 4.78
N LEU A 104 -4.38 -3.78 4.70
CA LEU A 104 -4.67 -4.45 3.43
C LEU A 104 -6.01 -4.01 2.85
N ALA A 105 -7.07 -4.01 3.66
CA ALA A 105 -8.41 -3.64 3.20
C ALA A 105 -8.51 -2.17 2.80
N LEU A 106 -7.86 -1.28 3.55
CA LEU A 106 -7.76 0.14 3.21
C LEU A 106 -6.79 0.41 2.05
N GLY A 107 -6.13 -0.64 1.52
CA GLY A 107 -5.25 -0.53 0.37
C GLY A 107 -3.98 0.27 0.65
N VAL A 108 -3.55 0.36 1.90
CA VAL A 108 -2.40 1.18 2.33
C VAL A 108 -1.12 0.77 1.58
N ALA A 109 -0.85 -0.54 1.50
CA ALA A 109 0.32 -1.05 0.78
C ALA A 109 0.25 -0.81 -0.74
N ALA A 110 -0.96 -0.87 -1.31
CA ALA A 110 -1.22 -0.64 -2.73
C ALA A 110 -1.35 0.85 -3.08
N SER A 111 -1.38 1.74 -2.08
CA SER A 111 -1.53 3.18 -2.26
C SER A 111 -0.35 3.76 -3.05
N ARG A 112 -0.68 4.71 -3.92
CA ARG A 112 0.32 5.55 -4.60
C ARG A 112 1.03 6.46 -3.60
N ILE A 113 0.26 7.01 -2.65
CA ILE A 113 0.77 7.87 -1.58
C ILE A 113 1.51 7.00 -0.58
N LYS A 114 2.81 7.23 -0.45
CA LYS A 114 3.65 6.52 0.51
C LYS A 114 3.58 7.20 1.87
N ILE A 115 3.44 6.39 2.90
CA ILE A 115 3.47 6.82 4.30
C ILE A 115 4.89 7.32 4.63
N PRO A 116 5.04 8.38 5.46
CA PRO A 116 6.34 8.80 5.96
C PRO A 116 7.12 7.64 6.60
N ARG A 117 8.40 7.51 6.26
CA ARG A 117 9.26 6.41 6.73
C ARG A 117 9.84 6.63 8.12
N VAL A 118 9.63 7.81 8.68
CA VAL A 118 10.07 8.20 10.02
C VAL A 118 8.95 8.96 10.73
N LEU A 119 8.98 8.98 12.07
CA LEU A 119 8.09 9.86 12.82
C LEU A 119 8.53 11.30 12.62
N ARG A 120 7.55 12.20 12.62
CA ARG A 120 7.77 13.63 12.47
C ARG A 120 7.22 14.40 13.65
N TYR A 121 7.77 15.58 13.92
CA TYR A 121 7.31 16.44 15.00
C TYR A 121 7.46 17.92 14.66
N CYS A 122 6.78 18.75 15.42
CA CYS A 122 6.96 20.20 15.39
C CYS A 122 7.65 20.65 16.70
N PRO A 123 8.91 21.14 16.64
CA PRO A 123 9.61 21.70 17.80
C PRO A 123 8.80 22.75 18.58
N GLY A 124 8.16 23.70 17.89
CA GLY A 124 7.34 24.74 18.50
C GLY A 124 6.16 24.16 19.27
N CYS A 125 5.39 23.25 18.67
CA CYS A 125 4.30 22.58 19.36
C CYS A 125 4.80 21.76 20.56
N LEU A 126 5.95 21.08 20.48
CA LEU A 126 6.51 20.37 21.64
C LEU A 126 6.88 21.34 22.78
N ALA A 127 7.42 22.51 22.47
CA ALA A 127 7.68 23.54 23.48
C ALA A 127 6.36 24.03 24.13
N THR A 128 5.32 24.26 23.34
CA THR A 128 3.98 24.59 23.84
C THR A 128 3.41 23.47 24.70
N GLN A 129 3.57 22.21 24.28
CA GLN A 129 3.11 21.04 25.04
C GLN A 129 3.78 20.95 26.42
N ARG A 130 5.11 21.17 26.47
CA ARG A 130 5.87 21.21 27.73
C ARG A 130 5.37 22.28 28.69
N LEU A 131 5.00 23.46 28.16
CA LEU A 131 4.52 24.59 28.95
C LEU A 131 3.09 24.38 29.44
N ARG A 132 2.20 23.84 28.60
CA ARG A 132 0.76 23.73 28.89
C ARG A 132 0.36 22.44 29.60
N GLN A 133 0.89 21.29 29.14
CA GLN A 133 0.53 19.96 29.66
C GLN A 133 1.60 19.36 30.57
N GLY A 134 2.83 19.89 30.55
CA GLY A 134 3.94 19.35 31.34
C GLY A 134 4.54 18.06 30.79
N GLU A 135 4.03 17.53 29.68
CA GLU A 135 4.52 16.34 29.01
C GLU A 135 4.39 16.47 27.48
N TYR A 136 5.11 15.64 26.74
CA TYR A 136 5.15 15.66 25.28
C TYR A 136 4.33 14.52 24.69
N PHE A 137 3.75 14.75 23.51
CA PHE A 137 3.00 13.72 22.79
C PHE A 137 3.06 13.87 21.27
N TRP A 138 2.94 12.73 20.57
CA TRP A 138 2.87 12.71 19.11
C TRP A 138 1.49 13.15 18.63
N VAL A 139 1.43 14.26 17.91
CA VAL A 139 0.22 14.71 17.23
C VAL A 139 -0.01 13.88 15.97
N ARG A 140 -1.26 13.50 15.73
CA ARG A 140 -1.70 12.66 14.60
C ARG A 140 -1.40 13.27 13.25
N GLU A 141 -1.68 14.56 13.10
CA GLU A 141 -1.55 15.29 11.84
C GLU A 141 -0.10 15.23 11.30
N TRP A 142 0.89 15.30 12.18
CA TRP A 142 2.31 15.21 11.79
C TRP A 142 2.68 13.91 11.09
N GLN A 143 1.88 12.85 11.23
CA GLN A 143 2.17 11.54 10.67
C GLN A 143 1.49 11.28 9.32
N VAL A 144 0.76 12.27 8.77
CA VAL A 144 0.00 12.14 7.51
C VAL A 144 0.82 12.62 6.30
N ALA A 145 0.86 11.82 5.23
CA ALA A 145 1.53 12.22 3.99
C ALA A 145 0.85 13.45 3.36
N GLY A 146 1.62 14.36 2.77
CA GLY A 146 1.13 15.64 2.24
C GLY A 146 1.23 16.80 3.23
N ILE A 147 1.36 16.50 4.53
CA ILE A 147 1.61 17.48 5.59
C ILE A 147 3.09 17.50 5.91
N GLU A 148 3.74 18.61 5.64
CA GLU A 148 5.15 18.90 5.91
C GLU A 148 5.30 20.18 6.72
N THR A 149 4.22 20.93 6.91
CA THR A 149 4.18 22.20 7.62
C THR A 149 3.20 22.12 8.79
N CYS A 150 3.66 22.53 9.97
CA CYS A 150 2.78 22.91 11.08
C CYS A 150 2.24 24.33 10.81
N PRO A 151 0.91 24.55 10.90
CA PRO A 151 0.33 25.86 10.60
C PRO A 151 0.79 26.96 11.58
N GLU A 152 1.13 26.59 12.81
CA GLU A 152 1.52 27.54 13.86
C GLU A 152 3.01 27.90 13.79
N HIS A 153 3.88 26.96 13.39
CA HIS A 153 5.33 27.09 13.62
C HIS A 153 6.20 26.86 12.37
N GLY A 154 5.66 26.30 11.27
CA GLY A 154 6.43 26.02 10.06
C GLY A 154 6.84 24.55 9.88
N ASP A 155 7.95 24.29 9.20
CA ASP A 155 8.34 22.94 8.75
C ASP A 155 8.37 21.90 9.87
N LEU A 156 7.78 20.73 9.61
CA LEU A 156 7.92 19.55 10.45
C LEU A 156 9.32 18.95 10.31
N ILE A 157 9.82 18.39 11.41
CA ILE A 157 11.15 17.78 11.48
C ILE A 157 11.03 16.27 11.52
N ASP A 158 11.81 15.62 10.67
CA ASP A 158 11.98 14.16 10.66
C ASP A 158 12.85 13.71 11.84
N THR A 159 12.39 12.70 12.56
CA THR A 159 13.18 12.05 13.62
C THR A 159 14.07 10.94 13.06
N ARG A 160 14.91 10.35 13.93
CA ARG A 160 15.64 9.12 13.63
C ARG A 160 14.81 7.84 13.88
N LEU A 161 13.55 7.99 14.29
CA LEU A 161 12.66 6.87 14.61
C LEU A 161 11.98 6.37 13.33
N ALA A 162 12.35 5.18 12.88
CA ALA A 162 11.80 4.57 11.67
C ALA A 162 10.33 4.14 11.84
N ARG A 163 9.58 4.19 10.73
CA ARG A 163 8.19 3.74 10.57
C ARG A 163 8.09 2.75 9.41
N PRO A 164 7.78 1.45 9.64
CA PRO A 164 7.58 0.82 10.95
C PRO A 164 8.89 0.74 11.76
N ALA A 165 8.76 0.72 13.09
CA ALA A 165 9.90 0.59 13.98
C ALA A 165 10.59 -0.79 13.82
N VAL A 166 11.91 -0.81 13.96
CA VAL A 166 12.69 -2.07 13.97
C VAL A 166 12.24 -2.95 15.15
N GLU A 167 12.05 -2.34 16.31
CA GLU A 167 11.46 -2.96 17.50
C GLU A 167 9.93 -2.85 17.44
N ARG A 168 9.30 -3.73 16.67
CA ARG A 168 7.84 -3.70 16.37
C ARG A 168 6.91 -3.66 17.60
N HIS A 169 7.40 -3.96 18.79
CA HIS A 169 6.63 -4.02 20.04
C HIS A 169 6.85 -2.80 20.95
N ARG A 170 7.69 -1.85 20.54
CA ARG A 170 8.08 -0.71 21.37
C ARG A 170 7.29 0.53 21.00
N PHE A 171 6.55 1.03 21.98
CA PHE A 171 5.96 2.37 21.95
C PHE A 171 7.02 3.36 22.44
N ILE A 172 7.26 4.42 21.67
CA ILE A 172 8.32 5.39 21.93
C ILE A 172 7.66 6.73 22.22
N ALA A 173 7.88 7.28 23.41
CA ALA A 173 7.32 8.57 23.79
C ALA A 173 8.03 9.70 23.02
N ALA A 174 7.30 10.78 22.73
CA ALA A 174 7.94 12.01 22.29
C ALA A 174 8.78 12.54 23.44
N THR A 175 10.08 12.72 23.23
CA THR A 175 11.00 13.24 24.26
C THR A 175 12.04 14.13 23.60
N PRO A 176 12.65 15.08 24.33
CA PRO A 176 13.74 15.90 23.80
C PRO A 176 14.93 15.09 23.27
N GLU A 177 15.11 13.84 23.73
CA GLU A 177 16.12 12.91 23.20
C GLU A 177 15.89 12.59 21.72
N TYR A 178 14.65 12.32 21.33
CA TYR A 178 14.28 11.99 19.95
C TYR A 178 13.81 13.20 19.14
N CYS A 179 13.40 14.26 19.84
CA CYS A 179 12.77 15.45 19.30
C CYS A 179 13.47 16.72 19.82
N PRO A 180 14.71 17.00 19.37
CA PRO A 180 15.42 18.21 19.80
C PRO A 180 14.65 19.47 19.41
N LEU A 181 14.62 20.45 20.31
CA LEU A 181 13.97 21.73 20.04
C LEU A 181 14.87 22.57 19.12
N VAL A 182 14.54 22.58 17.83
CA VAL A 182 15.26 23.32 16.79
C VAL A 182 14.39 24.41 16.18
N ARG A 183 15.03 25.47 15.69
CA ARG A 183 14.32 26.55 14.99
C ARG A 183 13.74 26.03 13.67
N GLN A 184 12.45 26.25 13.47
CA GLN A 184 11.73 25.85 12.26
C GLN A 184 11.81 26.94 11.19
N ARG A 185 11.79 26.53 9.92
CA ARG A 185 11.67 27.42 8.76
C ARG A 185 10.21 27.66 8.44
N THR A 186 9.92 28.73 7.71
CA THR A 186 8.58 28.99 7.16
C THR A 186 8.20 27.86 6.21
N GLY A 187 7.04 27.26 6.43
CA GLY A 187 6.63 26.09 5.65
C GLY A 187 6.02 26.41 4.30
N ASP A 188 5.92 25.37 3.46
CA ASP A 188 5.39 25.42 2.11
C ASP A 188 3.87 25.75 2.10
N PRO A 189 3.41 26.79 1.38
CA PRO A 189 1.99 27.16 1.33
C PRO A 189 1.07 26.05 0.80
N MET A 190 1.54 25.25 -0.16
CA MET A 190 0.76 24.13 -0.68
C MET A 190 0.59 23.06 0.41
N SER A 191 1.65 22.73 1.14
CA SER A 191 1.54 21.81 2.28
C SER A 191 0.63 22.34 3.39
N THR A 192 0.70 23.63 3.71
CA THR A 192 -0.22 24.26 4.68
C THR A 192 -1.68 24.11 4.24
N TRP A 193 -1.97 24.37 2.96
CA TRP A 193 -3.31 24.22 2.40
C TRP A 193 -3.81 22.77 2.44
N VAL A 194 -2.96 21.82 2.04
CA VAL A 194 -3.26 20.38 2.14
C VAL A 194 -3.51 19.98 3.60
N GLY A 195 -2.74 20.54 4.54
CA GLY A 195 -2.93 20.37 5.98
C GLY A 195 -4.32 20.78 6.44
N CYS A 196 -4.83 21.92 5.98
CA CYS A 196 -6.20 22.35 6.29
C CYS A 196 -7.26 21.32 5.86
N GLN A 197 -7.12 20.75 4.67
CA GLN A 197 -8.07 19.74 4.16
C GLN A 197 -7.94 18.43 4.93
N VAL A 198 -6.72 18.01 5.26
CA VAL A 198 -6.51 16.79 6.06
C VAL A 198 -7.04 16.96 7.48
N ARG A 199 -6.85 18.12 8.11
CA ARG A 199 -7.37 18.39 9.46
C ARG A 199 -8.89 18.24 9.52
N GLN A 200 -9.61 18.77 8.53
CA GLN A 200 -11.05 18.55 8.40
C GLN A 200 -11.44 17.07 8.30
N LEU A 201 -10.64 16.24 7.61
CA LEU A 201 -10.88 14.79 7.59
C LEU A 201 -10.62 14.17 8.97
N LEU A 202 -9.58 14.62 9.67
CA LEU A 202 -9.17 14.08 10.97
C LEU A 202 -10.19 14.40 12.07
N GLU A 203 -10.76 15.61 12.05
CA GLU A 203 -11.75 16.11 13.02
C GLU A 203 -13.19 15.62 12.73
N ARG A 204 -13.41 15.00 11.57
CA ARG A 204 -14.75 14.56 11.17
C ARG A 204 -15.21 13.39 12.07
N PRO A 205 -16.44 13.42 12.63
CA PRO A 205 -16.97 12.32 13.42
C PRO A 205 -17.27 11.09 12.56
N SER A 206 -17.53 9.96 13.21
CA SER A 206 -17.96 8.73 12.54
C SER A 206 -19.27 8.96 11.78
N GLN A 207 -19.24 8.63 10.49
CA GLN A 207 -20.36 8.81 9.57
C GLN A 207 -20.34 7.71 8.50
N LEU A 208 -21.46 7.53 7.81
CA LEU A 208 -21.58 6.62 6.68
C LEU A 208 -20.63 7.03 5.55
N SER A 209 -19.90 6.07 5.00
CA SER A 209 -19.03 6.33 3.87
C SER A 209 -19.76 6.27 2.53
N PRO A 210 -19.48 7.20 1.60
CA PRO A 210 -20.02 7.16 0.26
C PRO A 210 -19.65 5.88 -0.50
N SER A 211 -20.56 5.42 -1.35
CA SER A 211 -20.35 4.30 -2.26
C SER A 211 -19.51 4.70 -3.48
N PHE A 212 -18.97 3.72 -4.19
CA PHE A 212 -18.28 3.97 -5.46
C PHE A 212 -19.21 4.56 -6.54
N ALA A 213 -20.51 4.25 -6.51
CA ALA A 213 -21.47 4.84 -7.43
C ALA A 213 -21.65 6.33 -7.16
N GLN A 214 -21.71 6.73 -5.88
CA GLN A 214 -21.78 8.14 -5.47
C GLN A 214 -20.54 8.91 -5.90
N TRP A 215 -19.34 8.38 -5.62
CA TRP A 215 -18.08 8.98 -6.10
C TRP A 215 -18.02 9.08 -7.63
N THR A 216 -18.47 8.06 -8.35
CA THR A 216 -18.54 8.08 -9.82
C THR A 216 -19.45 9.20 -10.31
N ARG A 217 -20.65 9.32 -9.73
CA ARG A 217 -21.63 10.35 -10.11
C ARG A 217 -21.10 11.74 -9.80
N TYR A 218 -20.54 11.93 -8.62
CA TYR A 218 -19.96 13.19 -8.19
C TYR A 218 -18.88 13.66 -9.17
N TYR A 219 -17.88 12.82 -9.49
CA TYR A 219 -16.81 13.21 -10.41
C TYR A 219 -17.29 13.47 -11.84
N GLN A 220 -18.31 12.75 -12.31
CA GLN A 220 -18.95 13.03 -13.60
C GLN A 220 -19.66 14.38 -13.59
N ASN A 221 -20.38 14.71 -12.52
CA ASN A 221 -21.05 16.00 -12.37
C ASN A 221 -20.02 17.14 -12.27
N LEU A 222 -18.97 16.95 -11.48
CA LEU A 222 -17.88 17.91 -11.30
C LEU A 222 -17.17 18.23 -12.63
N ALA A 223 -16.93 17.22 -13.47
CA ALA A 223 -16.38 17.42 -14.81
C ALA A 223 -17.32 18.23 -15.72
N ARG A 224 -18.64 17.92 -15.71
CA ARG A 224 -19.63 18.66 -16.51
C ARG A 224 -19.73 20.12 -16.09
N GLN A 225 -19.81 20.40 -14.78
CA GLN A 225 -19.88 21.75 -14.23
C GLN A 225 -18.64 22.59 -14.58
N ASN A 226 -17.50 21.94 -14.80
CA ASN A 226 -16.24 22.57 -15.16
C ASN A 226 -15.97 22.63 -16.68
N GLY A 227 -16.95 22.28 -17.52
CA GLY A 227 -16.80 22.31 -18.98
C GLY A 227 -15.79 21.29 -19.51
N LEU A 228 -15.47 20.23 -18.75
CA LEU A 228 -14.47 19.22 -19.11
C LEU A 228 -15.10 18.03 -19.86
N CYS A 229 -16.17 18.25 -20.62
CA CYS A 229 -16.85 17.21 -21.38
C CYS A 229 -16.79 17.51 -22.88
N ARG A 230 -16.33 16.54 -23.68
CA ARG A 230 -16.46 16.51 -25.14
C ARG A 230 -17.77 15.80 -25.48
N GLY A 231 -18.77 16.58 -25.93
CA GLY A 231 -20.14 16.08 -26.13
C GLY A 231 -20.80 15.60 -24.84
N ASP A 232 -21.78 14.69 -24.95
CA ASP A 232 -22.65 14.33 -23.82
C ASP A 232 -22.00 13.44 -22.74
N ASN A 233 -20.93 12.70 -23.08
CA ASN A 233 -20.46 11.60 -22.21
C ASN A 233 -18.92 11.38 -22.15
N GLN A 234 -18.10 12.13 -22.88
CA GLN A 234 -16.64 11.91 -22.86
C GLN A 234 -15.94 13.00 -22.07
N ILE A 235 -15.12 12.63 -21.09
CA ILE A 235 -14.37 13.59 -20.28
C ILE A 235 -13.07 13.99 -21.00
N ASP A 236 -12.79 15.29 -21.08
CA ASP A 236 -11.55 15.83 -21.60
C ASP A 236 -10.42 15.65 -20.58
N HIS A 237 -9.77 14.50 -20.66
CA HIS A 237 -8.64 14.18 -19.79
C HIS A 237 -7.38 15.01 -20.07
N GLN A 238 -7.27 15.65 -21.23
CA GLN A 238 -6.16 16.55 -21.53
C GLN A 238 -6.35 17.87 -20.79
N ALA A 239 -7.52 18.50 -20.93
CA ALA A 239 -7.85 19.73 -20.23
C ALA A 239 -7.79 19.57 -18.70
N LEU A 240 -8.26 18.43 -18.18
CA LEU A 240 -8.13 18.09 -16.75
C LEU A 240 -6.67 18.07 -16.27
N ARG A 241 -5.78 17.48 -17.07
CA ARG A 241 -4.35 17.38 -16.75
C ARG A 241 -3.69 18.75 -16.75
N GLU A 242 -3.94 19.55 -17.78
CA GLU A 242 -3.45 20.93 -17.89
C GLU A 242 -3.88 21.76 -16.68
N ARG A 243 -5.15 21.66 -16.28
CA ARG A 243 -5.69 22.38 -15.10
C ARG A 243 -5.06 21.93 -13.79
N THR A 244 -4.77 20.64 -13.65
CA THR A 244 -4.07 20.10 -12.47
C THR A 244 -2.63 20.62 -12.40
N MET A 245 -1.93 20.71 -13.54
CA MET A 245 -0.56 21.22 -13.61
C MET A 245 -0.45 22.73 -13.37
N LEU A 246 -1.49 23.50 -13.72
CA LEU A 246 -1.55 24.95 -13.48
C LEU A 246 -1.81 25.29 -12.01
N THR A 247 -2.52 24.42 -11.28
CA THR A 247 -2.96 24.70 -9.90
C THR A 247 -2.04 24.14 -8.83
N SER A 248 -1.27 23.09 -9.13
CA SER A 248 -0.40 22.42 -8.17
C SER A 248 1.07 22.42 -8.62
N PRO A 249 2.02 22.82 -7.76
CA PRO A 249 3.44 22.78 -8.09
C PRO A 249 3.91 21.39 -8.53
N PHE A 250 4.61 21.32 -9.65
CA PHE A 250 5.09 20.04 -10.20
C PHE A 250 5.96 19.26 -9.20
N ALA A 251 6.86 19.94 -8.48
CA ALA A 251 7.73 19.32 -7.49
C ALA A 251 6.94 18.61 -6.38
N TRP A 252 5.84 19.22 -5.93
CA TRP A 252 4.96 18.64 -4.92
C TRP A 252 4.21 17.42 -5.47
N LEU A 253 3.64 17.52 -6.68
CA LEU A 253 3.00 16.38 -7.34
C LEU A 253 3.97 15.21 -7.55
N ALA A 254 5.21 15.50 -7.94
CA ALA A 254 6.24 14.49 -8.17
C ALA A 254 6.62 13.75 -6.89
N ARG A 255 6.76 14.49 -5.78
CA ARG A 255 7.06 13.94 -4.45
C ARG A 255 6.05 12.90 -3.99
N TYR A 256 4.76 13.13 -4.29
CA TYR A 256 3.66 12.23 -3.89
C TYR A 256 3.23 11.25 -4.99
N HIS A 257 4.00 11.13 -6.08
CA HIS A 257 3.70 10.25 -7.22
C HIS A 257 2.33 10.54 -7.87
N LEU A 258 1.94 11.81 -7.88
CA LEU A 258 0.69 12.33 -8.44
C LEU A 258 0.87 13.01 -9.81
N THR A 259 2.07 13.01 -10.37
CA THR A 259 2.31 13.47 -11.75
C THR A 259 1.58 12.56 -12.76
N SER A 260 0.90 13.19 -13.71
CA SER A 260 0.24 12.53 -14.84
C SER A 260 0.98 12.95 -16.11
N ARG A 261 1.76 12.04 -16.73
CA ARG A 261 2.60 12.35 -17.90
C ARG A 261 1.84 12.13 -19.21
N ALA A 262 2.09 12.99 -20.20
CA ALA A 262 1.51 12.94 -21.55
C ALA A 262 1.70 11.62 -22.29
N LEU A 263 2.86 10.99 -22.09
CA LEU A 263 3.34 9.86 -22.88
C LEU A 263 2.86 8.49 -22.38
N ASP A 264 2.23 8.43 -21.21
CA ASP A 264 1.66 7.19 -20.69
C ASP A 264 0.24 7.04 -21.24
N ASP A 265 0.10 6.43 -22.43
CA ASP A 265 -1.19 6.01 -23.01
C ASP A 265 -1.83 4.83 -22.24
N ASN A 266 -1.41 4.64 -20.99
CA ASN A 266 -1.71 3.47 -20.20
C ASN A 266 -2.99 3.70 -19.40
N GLU A 267 -3.83 2.68 -19.31
CA GLU A 267 -5.01 2.66 -18.42
C GLU A 267 -4.66 2.87 -16.93
N SER A 268 -3.38 2.91 -16.57
CA SER A 268 -2.86 3.09 -15.22
C SER A 268 -2.77 4.54 -14.72
N ASP A 269 -3.10 5.53 -15.54
CA ASP A 269 -3.12 6.94 -15.09
C ASP A 269 -4.26 7.16 -14.08
N TRP A 270 -3.89 7.51 -12.85
CA TRP A 270 -4.83 7.67 -11.76
C TRP A 270 -5.79 8.84 -11.98
N LEU A 271 -5.33 9.90 -12.66
CA LEU A 271 -6.12 11.10 -12.91
C LEU A 271 -7.23 10.81 -13.94
N ARG A 272 -6.95 9.94 -14.92
CA ARG A 272 -8.01 9.41 -15.81
C ARG A 272 -8.94 8.48 -15.05
N ALA A 273 -8.40 7.61 -14.20
CA ALA A 273 -9.17 6.60 -13.49
C ALA A 273 -10.19 7.17 -12.48
N ILE A 274 -9.87 8.27 -11.79
CA ILE A 274 -10.77 8.89 -10.80
C ILE A 274 -12.01 9.52 -11.44
N PHE A 275 -11.98 9.86 -12.73
CA PHE A 275 -13.16 10.36 -13.46
C PHE A 275 -13.96 9.27 -14.17
N ARG A 276 -13.48 8.02 -14.14
CA ARG A 276 -14.19 6.84 -14.69
C ARG A 276 -15.06 6.21 -13.61
N LYS A 277 -15.78 5.14 -13.98
CA LYS A 277 -16.51 4.31 -13.01
C LYS A 277 -15.54 3.81 -11.94
N HIS A 278 -15.80 4.22 -10.69
CA HIS A 278 -14.99 3.83 -9.55
C HIS A 278 -15.13 2.33 -9.31
N ARG A 279 -13.98 1.65 -9.33
CA ARG A 279 -13.86 0.21 -9.02
C ARG A 279 -12.92 -0.03 -7.84
N LYS A 280 -12.30 1.04 -7.34
CA LYS A 280 -11.34 1.05 -6.24
C LYS A 280 -11.41 2.40 -5.54
N SER A 281 -10.87 2.43 -4.33
CA SER A 281 -10.66 3.66 -3.57
C SER A 281 -9.46 4.45 -4.11
N PHE A 282 -9.56 5.76 -4.02
CA PHE A 282 -8.45 6.69 -4.25
C PHE A 282 -8.06 7.32 -2.91
N SER A 283 -6.79 7.73 -2.76
CA SER A 283 -6.31 8.33 -1.51
C SER A 283 -6.82 9.76 -1.36
N TYR A 284 -6.96 10.24 -0.12
CA TYR A 284 -7.33 11.62 0.18
C TYR A 284 -6.53 12.67 -0.63
N LEU A 285 -5.20 12.51 -0.83
CA LEU A 285 -4.42 13.46 -1.64
C LEU A 285 -4.83 13.48 -3.11
N GLN A 286 -5.23 12.35 -3.69
CA GLN A 286 -5.74 12.31 -5.06
C GLN A 286 -7.04 13.11 -5.18
N HIS A 287 -7.93 12.95 -4.20
CA HIS A 287 -9.15 13.75 -4.12
C HIS A 287 -8.80 15.24 -3.95
N ILE A 288 -7.94 15.60 -2.99
CA ILE A 288 -7.54 17.00 -2.72
C ILE A 288 -6.95 17.66 -3.98
N VAL A 289 -6.05 16.99 -4.71
CA VAL A 289 -5.46 17.55 -5.94
C VAL A 289 -6.51 17.83 -7.01
N VAL A 290 -7.47 16.92 -7.20
CA VAL A 290 -8.54 17.13 -8.19
C VAL A 290 -9.47 18.26 -7.77
N HIS A 291 -9.88 18.30 -6.50
CA HIS A 291 -10.74 19.37 -6.00
C HIS A 291 -10.05 20.72 -6.07
N GLN A 292 -8.75 20.78 -5.74
CA GLN A 292 -7.96 22.00 -5.90
C GLN A 292 -7.93 22.50 -7.34
N ALA A 293 -7.82 21.58 -8.30
CA ALA A 293 -7.79 21.93 -9.71
C ALA A 293 -9.14 22.44 -10.24
N LEU A 294 -10.26 21.92 -9.72
CA LEU A 294 -11.59 22.15 -10.29
C LEU A 294 -12.47 23.12 -9.47
N LEU A 295 -12.23 23.26 -8.17
CA LEU A 295 -13.02 24.11 -7.28
C LEU A 295 -12.27 25.39 -6.86
N GLY A 296 -10.97 25.51 -7.16
CA GLY A 296 -10.20 26.73 -6.89
C GLY A 296 -9.73 26.85 -5.44
N LYS A 297 -9.83 28.04 -4.85
CA LYS A 297 -9.11 28.41 -3.61
C LYS A 297 -9.92 28.33 -2.30
N PHE A 298 -11.22 28.05 -2.34
CA PHE A 298 -12.11 28.20 -1.17
C PHE A 298 -12.96 26.97 -0.84
N TRP A 299 -12.68 25.83 -1.45
CA TRP A 299 -13.45 24.61 -1.19
C TRP A 299 -12.99 23.93 0.11
N GLN A 300 -13.91 23.21 0.73
CA GLN A 300 -13.64 22.38 1.90
C GLN A 300 -13.97 20.91 1.61
N ILE A 301 -13.09 20.01 2.04
CA ILE A 301 -13.30 18.57 1.81
C ILE A 301 -14.54 18.04 2.52
N CYS A 302 -14.93 18.64 3.65
CA CYS A 302 -16.16 18.27 4.34
C CYS A 302 -17.41 18.56 3.49
N GLU A 303 -17.46 19.71 2.83
CA GLU A 303 -18.56 20.09 1.92
C GLU A 303 -18.61 19.15 0.72
N VAL A 304 -17.45 18.84 0.13
CA VAL A 304 -17.32 17.85 -0.95
C VAL A 304 -17.89 16.50 -0.53
N LEU A 305 -17.54 16.00 0.67
CA LEU A 305 -18.04 14.72 1.15
C LEU A 305 -19.56 14.72 1.33
N GLU A 306 -20.14 15.83 1.80
CA GLU A 306 -21.60 15.98 1.89
C GLU A 306 -22.26 15.96 0.51
N GLU A 307 -21.69 16.64 -0.48
CA GLU A 307 -22.18 16.60 -1.87
C GLU A 307 -22.10 15.20 -2.48
N VAL A 308 -21.02 14.47 -2.21
CA VAL A 308 -20.88 13.07 -2.65
C VAL A 308 -21.97 12.22 -2.00
N CYS A 309 -22.24 12.39 -0.69
CA CYS A 309 -23.30 11.67 0.01
C CYS A 309 -24.71 11.97 -0.55
N ARG A 310 -24.93 13.18 -1.09
CA ARG A 310 -26.20 13.56 -1.76
C ARG A 310 -26.37 12.92 -3.14
N CYS A 311 -25.30 12.37 -3.73
CA CYS A 311 -25.41 11.68 -5.01
C CYS A 311 -26.20 10.36 -4.87
N PRO A 312 -26.99 9.95 -5.88
CA PRO A 312 -27.67 8.66 -5.87
C PRO A 312 -26.69 7.48 -5.79
N ALA A 313 -26.97 6.53 -4.90
CA ALA A 313 -26.13 5.35 -4.69
C ALA A 313 -26.38 4.21 -5.70
N GLU A 314 -27.50 4.24 -6.41
CA GLU A 314 -27.86 3.22 -7.40
C GLU A 314 -27.50 3.66 -8.82
N ASP A 315 -26.82 2.79 -9.57
CA ASP A 315 -26.88 2.85 -11.03
C ASP A 315 -28.33 2.53 -11.40
N ARG A 316 -29.11 3.51 -11.88
CA ARG A 316 -30.35 3.21 -12.62
C ARG A 316 -29.96 2.21 -13.70
N GLN A 317 -30.26 0.93 -13.50
CA GLN A 317 -30.12 -0.04 -14.56
C GLN A 317 -30.97 0.50 -15.71
N PRO A 318 -30.45 0.62 -16.94
CA PRO A 318 -31.32 0.90 -18.06
C PRO A 318 -32.41 -0.17 -18.01
N GLN A 319 -33.65 0.25 -17.79
CA GLN A 319 -34.81 -0.63 -17.86
C GLN A 319 -34.63 -1.43 -19.14
N LYS A 320 -34.54 -2.76 -19.03
CA LYS A 320 -34.60 -3.63 -20.19
C LYS A 320 -35.87 -3.22 -20.93
N ARG A 321 -35.73 -2.50 -22.05
CA ARG A 321 -36.86 -2.25 -22.95
C ARG A 321 -37.41 -3.63 -23.24
N ALA A 322 -38.65 -3.87 -22.84
CA ALA A 322 -39.36 -5.10 -23.14
C ALA A 322 -39.16 -5.36 -24.64
N GLY A 323 -38.61 -6.53 -24.95
CA GLY A 323 -38.30 -6.89 -26.32
C GLY A 323 -39.56 -6.76 -27.16
N VAL A 324 -39.51 -5.84 -28.13
CA VAL A 324 -40.45 -5.88 -29.25
C VAL A 324 -40.08 -7.12 -30.05
N THR A 325 -40.80 -8.21 -29.79
CA THR A 325 -40.92 -9.31 -30.73
C THR A 325 -41.63 -8.81 -31.98
N VAL A 326 -40.97 -8.92 -33.14
CA VAL A 326 -41.42 -9.01 -34.56
C VAL A 326 -40.20 -8.48 -35.37
N ASN A 327 -39.55 -9.17 -36.33
CA ASN A 327 -40.00 -10.06 -37.40
C ASN A 327 -38.84 -10.95 -37.89
N ARG A 328 -39.17 -12.05 -38.60
CA ARG A 328 -38.24 -13.07 -39.13
C ARG A 328 -37.43 -12.60 -40.36
N GLY A 329 -36.44 -11.73 -40.14
CA GLY A 329 -35.41 -11.40 -41.13
C GLY A 329 -34.09 -11.05 -40.44
N LEU A 330 -32.95 -11.40 -41.03
CA LEU A 330 -31.64 -10.98 -40.53
C LEU A 330 -31.53 -9.44 -40.67
N VAL A 331 -31.09 -8.76 -39.62
CA VAL A 331 -30.81 -7.31 -39.65
C VAL A 331 -29.56 -7.08 -40.54
N PRO A 332 -29.42 -5.97 -41.28
CA PRO A 332 -28.26 -5.74 -42.16
C PRO A 332 -26.90 -5.94 -41.48
N ASP A 333 -26.78 -5.51 -40.21
CA ASP A 333 -25.57 -5.74 -39.40
C ASP A 333 -25.27 -7.25 -39.18
N GLN A 334 -26.30 -8.11 -39.07
CA GLN A 334 -26.15 -9.56 -38.93
C GLN A 334 -25.70 -10.20 -40.25
N GLU A 335 -26.23 -9.73 -41.39
CA GLU A 335 -25.81 -10.18 -42.72
C GLU A 335 -24.37 -9.78 -43.03
N ASP A 336 -23.99 -8.54 -42.70
CA ASP A 336 -22.62 -8.04 -42.83
C ASP A 336 -21.66 -8.85 -41.96
N TRP A 337 -22.08 -9.22 -40.75
CA TRP A 337 -21.28 -10.05 -39.86
C TRP A 337 -21.10 -11.48 -40.41
N LEU A 338 -22.17 -12.08 -40.95
CA LEU A 338 -22.10 -13.39 -41.60
C LEU A 338 -21.24 -13.36 -42.88
N ARG A 339 -21.32 -12.30 -43.68
CA ARG A 339 -20.45 -12.07 -44.85
C ARG A 339 -18.98 -11.94 -44.47
N LEU A 340 -18.67 -11.30 -43.34
CA LEU A 340 -17.28 -11.26 -42.86
C LEU A 340 -16.83 -12.61 -42.31
N LEU A 341 -17.73 -13.37 -41.68
CA LEU A 341 -17.45 -14.70 -41.17
C LEU A 341 -17.24 -15.76 -42.26
N SER A 342 -17.78 -15.57 -43.47
CA SER A 342 -17.49 -16.48 -44.60
C SER A 342 -16.04 -16.42 -45.07
N SER A 343 -15.33 -15.32 -44.79
CA SER A 343 -13.94 -15.11 -45.22
C SER A 343 -12.94 -15.12 -44.08
N HIS A 344 -13.37 -14.91 -42.82
CA HIS A 344 -12.47 -14.80 -41.67
C HIS A 344 -13.08 -15.40 -40.39
N PRO A 345 -12.27 -15.98 -39.49
CA PRO A 345 -12.73 -16.43 -38.19
C PRO A 345 -13.22 -15.27 -37.29
N PRO A 346 -14.14 -15.53 -36.35
CA PRO A 346 -14.76 -14.52 -35.48
C PRO A 346 -13.81 -13.52 -34.81
N LYS A 347 -12.60 -13.97 -34.42
CA LYS A 347 -11.59 -13.11 -33.80
C LYS A 347 -10.99 -12.09 -34.78
N GLN A 348 -10.81 -12.46 -36.05
CA GLN A 348 -10.34 -11.55 -37.09
C GLN A 348 -11.45 -10.62 -37.53
N VAL A 349 -12.68 -11.12 -37.71
CA VAL A 349 -13.85 -10.28 -38.03
C VAL A 349 -14.05 -9.17 -36.99
N ARG A 350 -13.90 -9.48 -35.70
CA ARG A 350 -13.93 -8.48 -34.62
C ARG A 350 -12.86 -7.40 -34.73
N LYS A 351 -11.69 -7.72 -35.29
CA LYS A 351 -10.63 -6.74 -35.55
C LYS A 351 -10.88 -5.92 -36.81
N ILE A 352 -11.45 -6.54 -37.85
CA ILE A 352 -11.78 -5.90 -39.12
C ILE A 352 -12.89 -4.87 -38.91
N SER A 353 -13.94 -5.22 -38.15
CA SER A 353 -15.07 -4.31 -37.89
C SER A 353 -15.46 -4.27 -36.41
N PRO A 354 -14.69 -3.55 -35.57
CA PRO A 354 -14.96 -3.46 -34.13
C PRO A 354 -16.26 -2.70 -33.82
N ALA A 355 -16.63 -1.73 -34.67
CA ALA A 355 -17.88 -0.97 -34.54
C ALA A 355 -19.11 -1.85 -34.79
N LEU A 356 -19.07 -2.70 -35.82
CA LEU A 356 -20.14 -3.67 -36.13
C LEU A 356 -20.30 -4.68 -35.00
N TYR A 357 -19.19 -5.22 -34.48
CA TYR A 357 -19.22 -6.10 -33.31
C TYR A 357 -19.85 -5.42 -32.10
N ALA A 358 -19.51 -4.15 -31.82
CA ALA A 358 -20.06 -3.41 -30.70
C ALA A 358 -21.56 -3.14 -30.83
N ARG A 359 -22.08 -2.88 -32.04
CA ARG A 359 -23.52 -2.74 -32.30
C ARG A 359 -24.25 -4.06 -32.09
N LEU A 360 -23.76 -5.14 -32.68
CA LEU A 360 -24.33 -6.49 -32.53
C LEU A 360 -24.26 -6.99 -31.08
N TYR A 361 -23.19 -6.68 -30.34
CA TYR A 361 -23.06 -7.09 -28.94
C TYR A 361 -24.04 -6.37 -28.01
N ARG A 362 -24.41 -5.13 -28.33
CA ARG A 362 -25.38 -4.35 -27.54
C ARG A 362 -26.82 -4.77 -27.84
N ASN A 363 -27.13 -5.03 -29.11
CA ASN A 363 -28.51 -5.22 -29.56
C ASN A 363 -28.90 -6.70 -29.75
N HIS A 364 -27.94 -7.57 -30.09
CA HIS A 364 -28.16 -8.98 -30.45
C HIS A 364 -27.08 -9.90 -29.86
N ARG A 365 -26.79 -9.72 -28.56
CA ARG A 365 -25.70 -10.39 -27.85
C ARG A 365 -25.73 -11.92 -27.98
N ASP A 366 -26.88 -12.53 -27.73
CA ASP A 366 -26.99 -13.98 -27.65
C ASP A 366 -26.82 -14.62 -29.04
N TRP A 367 -27.41 -14.04 -30.07
CA TRP A 367 -27.20 -14.42 -31.47
C TRP A 367 -25.73 -14.31 -31.88
N LEU A 368 -25.06 -13.20 -31.55
CA LEU A 368 -23.66 -12.96 -31.91
C LEU A 368 -22.72 -13.97 -31.24
N LEU A 369 -22.99 -14.35 -29.99
CA LEU A 369 -22.18 -15.33 -29.27
C LEU A 369 -22.36 -16.74 -29.82
N GLU A 370 -23.59 -17.09 -30.23
CA GLU A 370 -23.89 -18.40 -30.82
C GLU A 370 -23.25 -18.56 -32.21
N VAL A 371 -23.44 -17.57 -33.10
CA VAL A 371 -22.85 -17.55 -34.44
C VAL A 371 -21.31 -17.54 -34.41
N ASN A 372 -20.71 -16.81 -33.48
CA ASN A 372 -19.25 -16.84 -33.32
C ASN A 372 -18.75 -18.19 -32.76
N ARG A 373 -19.59 -18.94 -32.05
CA ARG A 373 -19.24 -20.26 -31.53
C ARG A 373 -19.31 -21.31 -32.64
N SER A 374 -20.33 -21.27 -33.49
CA SER A 374 -20.47 -22.18 -34.64
C SER A 374 -19.40 -21.97 -35.71
N HIS A 375 -18.95 -20.72 -35.92
CA HIS A 375 -17.89 -20.39 -36.88
C HIS A 375 -16.48 -20.33 -36.27
N ALA A 376 -16.31 -20.69 -34.99
CA ALA A 376 -15.01 -20.95 -34.40
C ALA A 376 -14.55 -22.36 -34.81
N GLY A 377 -14.16 -22.53 -36.08
CA GLY A 377 -13.78 -23.80 -36.66
C GLY A 377 -12.76 -24.62 -35.84
N ASP A 378 -12.81 -25.93 -36.07
CA ASP A 378 -12.01 -26.96 -35.41
C ASP A 378 -10.52 -26.64 -35.42
N ARG A 379 -9.89 -26.74 -34.25
CA ARG A 379 -8.51 -26.30 -34.03
C ARG A 379 -7.51 -27.36 -34.44
N SER A 380 -7.25 -27.48 -35.73
CA SER A 380 -6.07 -28.17 -36.27
C SER A 380 -5.40 -27.28 -37.32
N GLY A 381 -4.49 -26.39 -36.90
CA GLY A 381 -3.71 -25.63 -37.89
C GLY A 381 -3.11 -24.28 -37.49
N HIS A 382 -3.10 -23.88 -36.21
CA HIS A 382 -2.32 -22.71 -35.81
C HIS A 382 -1.00 -23.16 -35.18
N SER A 383 0.08 -23.01 -35.95
CA SER A 383 1.47 -23.09 -35.50
C SER A 383 1.62 -22.31 -34.19
N ARG A 384 1.62 -23.03 -33.06
CA ARG A 384 2.07 -22.47 -31.80
C ARG A 384 3.52 -22.08 -32.04
N HIS A 385 3.87 -20.80 -31.91
CA HIS A 385 5.27 -20.40 -31.81
C HIS A 385 5.92 -21.29 -30.74
N ARG A 386 6.65 -22.30 -31.20
CA ARG A 386 7.25 -23.32 -30.37
C ARG A 386 8.41 -22.62 -29.70
N VAL A 387 8.19 -22.18 -28.46
CA VAL A 387 9.26 -21.61 -27.62
C VAL A 387 10.42 -22.58 -27.69
N ASP A 388 11.56 -22.11 -28.21
CA ASP A 388 12.79 -22.89 -28.24
C ASP A 388 13.36 -22.93 -26.81
N TRP A 389 13.04 -24.01 -26.11
CA TRP A 389 13.44 -24.20 -24.72
C TRP A 389 14.95 -24.40 -24.58
N ASN A 390 15.64 -24.89 -25.61
CA ASN A 390 17.09 -25.04 -25.56
C ASN A 390 17.78 -23.69 -25.63
N LYS A 391 17.34 -22.80 -26.53
CA LYS A 391 17.84 -21.42 -26.57
C LYS A 391 17.53 -20.69 -25.27
N ARG A 392 16.30 -20.81 -24.78
CA ARG A 392 15.86 -20.16 -23.53
C ARG A 392 16.59 -20.69 -22.29
N ASP A 393 16.91 -21.99 -22.25
CA ASP A 393 17.71 -22.59 -21.17
C ASP A 393 19.14 -22.03 -21.14
N ARG A 394 19.77 -21.84 -22.30
CA ARG A 394 21.11 -21.22 -22.39
C ARG A 394 21.11 -19.74 -21.96
N GLU A 395 20.13 -18.96 -22.41
CA GLU A 395 19.97 -17.56 -22.02
C GLU A 395 19.72 -17.42 -20.51
N TYR A 396 18.86 -18.27 -19.95
CA TYR A 396 18.58 -18.27 -18.52
C TYR A 396 19.79 -18.73 -17.69
N LEU A 397 20.51 -19.75 -18.14
CA LEU A 397 21.77 -20.18 -17.53
C LEU A 397 22.82 -19.07 -17.53
N HIS A 398 22.94 -18.32 -18.63
CA HIS A 398 23.87 -17.19 -18.70
C HIS A 398 23.55 -16.13 -17.64
N ALA A 399 22.27 -15.77 -17.51
CA ALA A 399 21.83 -14.85 -16.46
C ALA A 399 22.10 -15.42 -15.05
N LEU A 400 21.82 -16.71 -14.81
CA LEU A 400 22.11 -17.36 -13.53
C LEU A 400 23.61 -17.33 -13.16
N ARG A 401 24.50 -17.51 -14.13
CA ARG A 401 25.96 -17.42 -13.94
C ARG A 401 26.40 -16.01 -13.58
N GLN A 402 25.90 -14.99 -14.26
CA GLN A 402 26.19 -13.60 -13.94
C GLN A 402 25.76 -13.25 -12.50
N TRP A 403 24.58 -13.71 -12.10
CA TRP A 403 24.10 -13.54 -10.73
C TRP A 403 24.94 -14.31 -9.70
N ALA A 404 25.40 -15.52 -10.02
CA ALA A 404 26.27 -16.27 -9.13
C ALA A 404 27.60 -15.54 -8.89
N ILE A 405 28.25 -15.02 -9.94
CA ILE A 405 29.47 -14.21 -9.81
C ILE A 405 29.24 -12.98 -8.92
N PHE A 406 28.15 -12.25 -9.16
CA PHE A 406 27.79 -11.08 -8.35
C PHE A 406 27.54 -11.45 -6.88
N MET A 407 26.87 -12.57 -6.64
CA MET A 407 26.62 -13.05 -5.29
C MET A 407 27.90 -13.53 -4.62
N ASP A 408 28.80 -14.22 -5.32
CA ASP A 408 30.08 -14.67 -4.76
C ASP A 408 31.00 -13.50 -4.39
N ALA A 409 30.85 -12.35 -5.03
CA ALA A 409 31.55 -11.12 -4.65
C ALA A 409 31.09 -10.52 -3.31
N SER A 410 29.95 -10.94 -2.75
CA SER A 410 29.48 -10.50 -1.43
C SER A 410 28.97 -11.66 -0.58
N SER A 411 29.61 -11.90 0.56
CA SER A 411 29.16 -12.91 1.52
C SER A 411 27.87 -12.52 2.26
N LEU A 412 27.34 -11.30 2.05
CA LEU A 412 26.14 -10.78 2.70
C LEU A 412 24.87 -11.08 1.90
N GLY A 413 23.71 -11.13 2.58
CA GLY A 413 22.40 -11.23 1.92
C GLY A 413 21.61 -12.51 2.22
N PRO A 414 20.49 -12.73 1.49
CA PRO A 414 19.58 -13.85 1.73
C PRO A 414 20.20 -15.20 1.35
N ARG A 415 19.55 -16.30 1.74
CA ARG A 415 19.93 -17.65 1.35
C ARG A 415 19.78 -17.83 -0.16
N ARG A 416 20.81 -18.39 -0.80
CA ARG A 416 20.82 -18.69 -2.24
C ARG A 416 20.06 -19.99 -2.53
N SER A 417 18.75 -19.98 -2.27
CA SER A 417 17.86 -21.13 -2.46
C SER A 417 17.38 -21.28 -3.91
N ARG A 418 16.85 -22.46 -4.28
CA ARG A 418 16.27 -22.69 -5.61
C ARG A 418 15.18 -21.66 -5.95
N SER A 419 14.31 -21.38 -4.99
CA SER A 419 13.26 -20.34 -5.12
C SER A 419 13.83 -18.93 -5.25
N TYR A 420 15.02 -18.66 -4.69
CA TYR A 420 15.68 -17.37 -4.82
C TYR A 420 16.19 -17.16 -6.25
N TYR A 421 16.89 -18.15 -6.81
CA TYR A 421 17.34 -18.13 -8.21
C TYR A 421 16.17 -18.01 -9.21
N LEU A 422 15.02 -18.63 -8.92
CA LEU A 422 13.83 -18.50 -9.77
C LEU A 422 13.19 -17.10 -9.73
N LYS A 423 13.31 -16.38 -8.61
CA LYS A 423 12.72 -15.05 -8.43
C LYS A 423 13.59 -13.93 -9.00
N ILE A 424 14.91 -14.08 -8.99
CA ILE A 424 15.84 -13.00 -9.30
C ILE A 424 15.79 -12.53 -10.77
N ASN A 425 15.38 -13.40 -11.69
CA ASN A 425 15.35 -13.14 -13.14
C ASN A 425 13.98 -12.76 -13.71
N GLY A 426 12.94 -12.58 -12.88
CA GLY A 426 11.59 -12.20 -13.32
C GLY A 426 10.83 -13.32 -14.06
N SER A 427 9.52 -13.40 -13.85
CA SER A 427 8.61 -14.47 -14.37
C SER A 427 8.77 -15.88 -13.75
N PRO A 428 8.78 -16.01 -12.40
CA PRO A 428 8.97 -17.31 -11.73
C PRO A 428 7.92 -18.36 -12.13
N SER A 429 6.66 -17.95 -12.33
CA SER A 429 5.55 -18.86 -12.62
C SER A 429 5.64 -19.59 -13.96
N THR A 430 6.27 -18.99 -14.97
CA THR A 430 6.41 -19.61 -16.30
C THR A 430 7.60 -20.54 -16.35
N ILE A 431 8.70 -20.16 -15.70
CA ILE A 431 9.94 -20.95 -15.65
C ILE A 431 9.74 -22.16 -14.75
N GLU A 432 9.17 -21.96 -13.56
CA GLU A 432 8.92 -23.02 -12.58
C GLU A 432 8.09 -24.18 -13.17
N LYS A 433 7.04 -23.85 -13.95
CA LYS A 433 6.19 -24.85 -14.62
C LYS A 433 6.88 -25.61 -15.77
N ASN A 434 7.99 -25.09 -16.29
CA ASN A 434 8.69 -25.63 -17.45
C ASN A 434 10.15 -26.03 -17.17
N LEU A 435 10.56 -26.11 -15.89
CA LEU A 435 11.93 -26.47 -15.48
C LEU A 435 12.39 -27.83 -16.03
N HIS A 436 11.46 -28.78 -16.20
CA HIS A 436 11.74 -30.09 -16.81
C HIS A 436 12.28 -29.99 -18.26
N ARG A 437 12.08 -28.84 -18.93
CA ARG A 437 12.56 -28.56 -20.29
C ARG A 437 13.85 -27.74 -20.31
N MET A 438 14.41 -27.44 -19.14
CA MET A 438 15.59 -26.58 -18.94
C MET A 438 16.65 -27.32 -18.10
N PRO A 439 17.25 -28.41 -18.63
CA PRO A 439 18.17 -29.26 -17.88
C PRO A 439 19.46 -28.52 -17.45
N LEU A 440 19.98 -27.59 -18.25
CA LEU A 440 21.22 -26.88 -17.93
C LEU A 440 21.04 -25.95 -16.73
N SER A 441 19.96 -25.16 -16.74
CA SER A 441 19.60 -24.29 -15.61
C SER A 441 19.26 -25.10 -14.36
N THR A 442 18.62 -26.27 -14.53
CA THR A 442 18.30 -27.18 -13.42
C THR A 442 19.55 -27.78 -12.78
N ALA A 443 20.51 -28.23 -13.59
CA ALA A 443 21.80 -28.73 -13.10
C ALA A 443 22.59 -27.62 -12.39
N PHE A 444 22.63 -26.42 -12.98
CA PHE A 444 23.29 -25.27 -12.36
C PHE A 444 22.73 -24.95 -10.98
N MET A 445 21.41 -24.82 -10.85
CA MET A 445 20.79 -24.56 -9.54
C MET A 445 21.07 -25.69 -8.55
N SER A 446 21.09 -26.94 -8.99
CA SER A 446 21.37 -28.07 -8.09
C SER A 446 22.79 -28.02 -7.51
N ALA A 447 23.76 -27.49 -8.28
CA ALA A 447 25.15 -27.32 -7.84
C ALA A 447 25.40 -26.05 -7.01
N HIS A 448 24.62 -24.98 -7.20
CA HIS A 448 24.87 -23.66 -6.60
C HIS A 448 23.88 -23.26 -5.51
N VAL A 449 22.86 -24.10 -5.24
CA VAL A 449 21.91 -23.85 -4.16
C VAL A 449 22.54 -24.11 -2.81
N GLU A 450 22.47 -23.09 -1.97
CA GLU A 450 22.95 -23.14 -0.59
C GLU A 450 21.94 -23.92 0.27
N SER A 451 22.39 -24.93 1.01
CA SER A 451 21.58 -25.62 2.02
C SER A 451 21.25 -24.69 3.21
N VAL A 452 20.33 -25.11 4.07
CA VAL A 452 20.03 -24.34 5.30
C VAL A 452 21.28 -24.27 6.19
N ALA A 453 22.00 -25.39 6.34
CA ALA A 453 23.21 -25.45 7.14
C ALA A 453 24.31 -24.52 6.62
N GLN A 454 24.62 -24.58 5.32
CA GLN A 454 25.62 -23.70 4.70
C GLN A 454 25.28 -22.22 4.88
N TYR A 455 24.00 -21.85 4.76
CA TYR A 455 23.57 -20.48 4.99
C TYR A 455 23.76 -20.04 6.44
N GLN A 456 23.39 -20.89 7.40
CA GLN A 456 23.61 -20.60 8.82
C GLN A 456 25.10 -20.43 9.13
N ILE A 457 25.96 -21.29 8.59
CA ILE A 457 27.42 -21.23 8.72
C ILE A 457 27.98 -19.93 8.13
N ARG A 458 27.56 -19.54 6.91
CA ARG A 458 27.99 -18.28 6.28
C ARG A 458 27.63 -17.06 7.12
N ARG A 459 26.45 -17.05 7.74
CA ARG A 459 26.05 -15.95 8.64
C ARG A 459 26.87 -15.93 9.94
N LEU A 460 27.23 -17.09 10.47
CA LEU A 460 28.13 -17.19 11.63
C LEU A 460 29.54 -16.69 11.28
N GLN A 461 30.04 -17.04 10.09
CA GLN A 461 31.32 -16.55 9.57
C GLN A 461 31.34 -15.03 9.46
N ASN A 462 30.36 -14.43 8.77
CA ASN A 462 30.28 -12.98 8.63
C ASN A 462 30.18 -12.27 10.00
N ALA A 463 29.40 -12.83 10.93
CA ALA A 463 29.27 -12.28 12.27
C ALA A 463 30.59 -12.38 13.07
N HIS A 464 31.35 -13.44 12.87
CA HIS A 464 32.65 -13.63 13.50
C HIS A 464 33.70 -12.66 12.93
N ASP A 465 33.82 -12.56 11.60
CA ASP A 465 34.77 -11.67 10.93
C ASP A 465 34.55 -10.20 11.31
N GLU A 466 33.28 -9.78 11.46
CA GLU A 466 32.94 -8.42 11.89
C GLU A 466 33.29 -8.17 13.38
N LEU A 467 33.20 -9.20 14.23
CA LEU A 467 33.46 -9.08 15.67
C LEU A 467 34.95 -9.25 16.02
N ARG A 468 35.75 -9.87 15.14
CA ARG A 468 37.18 -10.14 15.37
C ARG A 468 38.02 -8.88 15.59
N ASN A 469 37.59 -7.73 15.06
CA ASN A 469 38.28 -6.44 15.27
C ASN A 469 38.04 -5.83 16.65
N ARG A 470 37.09 -6.36 17.43
CA ARG A 470 36.70 -5.81 18.75
C ARG A 470 36.86 -6.80 19.90
N PHE A 471 36.95 -8.09 19.58
CA PHE A 471 37.09 -9.17 20.53
C PHE A 471 38.01 -10.23 19.92
N ASP A 472 39.07 -10.60 20.64
CA ASP A 472 39.91 -11.73 20.25
C ASP A 472 39.12 -13.04 20.20
N SER A 473 38.11 -13.16 21.07
CA SER A 473 37.14 -14.25 21.07
C SER A 473 35.72 -13.74 21.36
N PRO A 474 34.86 -13.60 20.35
CA PRO A 474 33.49 -13.14 20.57
C PRO A 474 32.64 -14.21 21.26
N PRO A 475 31.94 -13.89 22.36
CA PRO A 475 31.15 -14.87 23.11
C PRO A 475 29.98 -15.41 22.28
N ARG A 476 29.65 -16.70 22.47
CA ARG A 476 28.65 -17.48 21.70
C ARG A 476 27.33 -16.75 21.50
N TRP A 477 26.74 -16.20 22.57
CA TRP A 477 25.46 -15.48 22.52
C TRP A 477 25.51 -14.24 21.61
N ARG A 478 26.66 -13.57 21.53
CA ARG A 478 26.85 -12.36 20.73
C ARG A 478 27.05 -12.69 19.26
N LEU A 479 27.74 -13.79 18.95
CA LEU A 479 27.80 -14.36 17.60
C LEU A 479 26.41 -14.72 17.07
N LEU A 480 25.60 -15.42 17.86
CA LEU A 480 24.24 -15.81 17.48
C LEU A 480 23.33 -14.60 17.26
N ARG A 481 23.36 -13.63 18.17
CA ARG A 481 22.59 -12.38 18.04
C ARG A 481 22.98 -11.61 16.78
N LYS A 482 24.29 -11.48 16.51
CA LYS A 482 24.80 -10.77 15.32
C LYS A 482 24.47 -11.50 14.01
N ALA A 483 24.59 -12.82 14.00
CA ALA A 483 24.22 -13.67 12.87
C ALA A 483 22.69 -13.82 12.69
N LYS A 484 21.88 -13.26 13.60
CA LYS A 484 20.41 -13.38 13.65
C LYS A 484 19.96 -14.85 13.65
N LEU A 485 20.63 -15.67 14.45
CA LEU A 485 20.35 -17.10 14.67
C LEU A 485 19.81 -17.31 16.08
N SER A 486 18.91 -18.29 16.23
CA SER A 486 18.51 -18.81 17.54
C SER A 486 19.09 -20.21 17.71
N GLU A 487 19.40 -20.60 18.93
CA GLU A 487 20.10 -21.84 19.26
C GLU A 487 19.24 -23.08 18.94
N GLU A 488 17.93 -22.97 19.12
CA GLU A 488 16.95 -24.03 18.87
C GLU A 488 16.76 -24.33 17.39
N ARG A 489 17.10 -23.38 16.51
CA ARG A 489 16.91 -23.47 15.06
C ARG A 489 18.20 -23.73 14.29
N LEU A 490 19.31 -23.92 14.98
CA LEU A 490 20.56 -24.31 14.34
C LEU A 490 20.48 -25.75 13.85
N THR A 491 20.90 -25.95 12.60
CA THR A 491 21.19 -27.27 12.08
C THR A 491 22.40 -27.87 12.78
N GLU A 492 22.49 -29.18 12.85
CA GLU A 492 23.57 -29.87 13.56
C GLU A 492 24.96 -29.48 13.05
N LEU A 493 25.13 -29.41 11.72
CA LEU A 493 26.36 -28.92 11.09
C LEU A 493 26.72 -27.48 11.49
N ALA A 494 25.72 -26.60 11.65
CA ALA A 494 25.96 -25.22 12.09
C ALA A 494 26.27 -25.14 13.59
N LYS A 495 25.74 -26.07 14.41
CA LYS A 495 26.10 -26.18 15.84
C LYS A 495 27.54 -26.64 16.01
N THR A 496 27.93 -27.72 15.33
CA THR A 496 29.32 -28.22 15.35
C THR A 496 30.29 -27.14 14.87
N TYR A 497 29.94 -26.41 13.80
CA TYR A 497 30.74 -25.27 13.32
C TYR A 497 30.89 -24.17 14.37
N LEU A 498 29.80 -23.80 15.04
CA LEU A 498 29.80 -22.80 16.11
C LEU A 498 30.64 -23.25 17.31
N GLU A 499 30.53 -24.52 17.71
CA GLU A 499 31.28 -25.11 18.81
C GLU A 499 32.78 -25.14 18.51
N GLN A 500 33.20 -25.61 17.34
CA GLN A 500 34.60 -25.62 16.93
C GLN A 500 35.24 -24.23 16.90
N ARG A 501 34.46 -23.18 16.61
CA ARG A 501 34.93 -21.79 16.59
C ARG A 501 34.97 -21.12 17.96
N VAL A 502 34.21 -21.65 18.93
CA VAL A 502 34.18 -21.16 20.32
C VAL A 502 35.14 -21.95 21.22
N TYR A 503 35.39 -23.23 20.92
CA TYR A 503 36.22 -24.14 21.73
C TYR A 503 37.69 -24.27 21.30
N LYS A 504 38.09 -23.86 20.09
CA LYS A 504 39.50 -23.87 19.64
C LYS A 504 40.47 -22.94 20.41
N GLN A 505 40.07 -22.42 21.57
CA GLN A 505 40.84 -21.46 22.37
C GLN A 505 40.98 -21.86 23.85
N TYR A 506 40.59 -23.09 24.22
CA TYR A 506 40.83 -23.64 25.57
C TYR A 506 41.92 -24.73 25.61
N GLU A 507 42.59 -25.01 24.49
CA GLU A 507 43.81 -25.84 24.43
C GLU A 507 45.00 -24.99 23.95
N ILE A 508 45.55 -24.16 24.85
CA ILE A 508 46.98 -23.80 24.90
C ILE A 508 47.38 -23.82 26.38
#